data_AF-A0A3B9KF48-F1
#
_entry.id   AF-A0A3B9KF48-F1
#
_cell.length_a   1.000
_cell.length_b   1.000
_cell.length_c   1.000
_cell.angle_alpha   90.00
_cell.angle_beta   90.00
_cell.angle_gamma   90.00
#
_symmetry.space_group_name_H-M   'P 1'
#
loop_
_entity.id
_entity.type
_entity.pdbx_description
1 polymer ?
#
loop_
_entity_poly.entity_id
_entity_poly.type
_entity_poly.pdbx_seq_one_letter_code
_entity_poly.pdbx_strand_id
1 'polypeptide(L)' 'LDAEAEQVPPGAGGIIALPYFLGEKTPIFDPSARGVFAGVMLHHTRAHLYRAILESVCYGFA' A
#
# COMPACT_ATOMS: atom_id res chain seq x y z
N LEU A 1 -4.64 -0.49 13.95
CA LEU A 1 -4.37 0.60 12.99
C LEU A 1 -5.60 0.95 12.17
N ASP A 2 -6.61 0.07 12.11
CA ASP A 2 -7.84 0.28 11.33
C ASP A 2 -8.56 1.60 11.67
N ALA A 3 -8.84 1.85 12.96
CA ALA A 3 -9.48 3.09 13.39
C ALA A 3 -8.67 4.36 13.07
N GLU A 4 -7.33 4.28 13.03
CA GLU A 4 -6.47 5.41 12.64
C GLU A 4 -6.47 5.62 11.13
N ALA A 5 -6.44 4.54 10.35
CA ALA A 5 -6.48 4.61 8.90
C ALA A 5 -7.86 5.01 8.36
N GLU A 6 -8.93 4.71 9.08
CA GLU A 6 -10.28 5.19 8.73
C GLU A 6 -10.34 6.72 8.68
N GLN A 7 -9.57 7.39 9.54
CA GLN A 7 -9.46 8.86 9.57
C GLN A 7 -8.60 9.43 8.42
N VAL A 8 -7.80 8.60 7.74
CA VAL A 8 -7.01 9.03 6.58
C VAL A 8 -7.94 9.05 5.35
N PRO A 9 -8.00 10.16 4.60
CA PRO A 9 -8.80 10.22 3.38
C PRO A 9 -8.41 9.14 2.35
N PRO A 10 -9.33 8.71 1.46
CA PRO A 10 -9.00 7.81 0.36
C PRO A 10 -7.79 8.28 -0.45
N GLY A 11 -6.95 7.34 -0.87
CA GLY A 11 -5.70 7.61 -1.58
C GLY A 11 -4.48 7.76 -0.67
N ALA A 12 -4.62 7.50 0.63
CA ALA A 12 -3.52 7.37 1.60
C ALA A 12 -2.50 8.54 1.62
N GLY A 13 -2.94 9.77 1.32
CA GLY A 13 -2.04 10.94 1.22
C GLY A 13 -1.14 10.95 -0.03
N GLY A 14 -1.48 10.18 -1.05
CA GLY A 14 -0.68 10.02 -2.27
C GLY A 14 0.40 8.94 -2.16
N ILE A 15 0.42 8.16 -1.09
CA ILE A 15 1.29 6.98 -0.99
C ILE A 15 0.71 5.86 -1.86
N ILE A 16 1.54 5.31 -2.75
CA ILE A 16 1.23 4.07 -3.47
C ILE A 16 2.03 2.94 -2.83
N ALA A 17 1.35 1.86 -2.47
CA ALA A 17 1.98 0.63 -2.02
C ALA A 17 1.88 -0.46 -3.10
N LEU A 18 2.98 -1.17 -3.35
CA LEU A 18 2.98 -2.42 -4.10
C LEU A 18 3.04 -3.58 -3.11
N PRO A 19 2.06 -4.49 -3.06
CA PRO A 19 1.95 -5.49 -2.00
C PRO A 19 2.80 -6.76 -2.25
N TYR A 20 3.84 -6.68 -3.08
CA TYR A 20 4.68 -7.82 -3.51
C TYR A 20 5.69 -8.27 -2.44
N PHE A 21 5.29 -8.31 -1.17
CA PHE A 21 6.18 -8.64 -0.06
C PHE A 21 6.66 -10.11 -0.07
N LEU A 22 5.97 -10.98 -0.81
CA LEU A 22 6.31 -12.40 -0.97
C LEU A 22 6.62 -12.76 -2.44
N GLY A 23 7.07 -11.78 -3.24
CA GLY A 23 7.02 -11.89 -4.69
C GLY A 23 5.59 -11.76 -5.21
N GLU A 24 5.41 -11.90 -6.52
CA GLU A 24 4.08 -11.83 -7.12
C GLU A 24 3.86 -12.98 -8.11
N LYS A 25 2.74 -13.69 -7.94
CA LYS A 25 2.32 -14.72 -8.88
C LYS A 25 1.51 -14.10 -10.01
N THR A 26 0.45 -13.38 -9.69
CA THR A 26 -0.44 -12.75 -10.67
C THR A 26 -0.63 -11.31 -10.23
N PRO A 27 -0.34 -10.29 -11.06
CA PRO A 27 -0.37 -10.34 -12.52
C PRO A 27 0.99 -10.47 -13.23
N ILE A 28 2.11 -10.23 -12.55
CA ILE A 28 3.41 -10.07 -13.22
C ILE A 28 4.29 -11.33 -13.25
N PHE A 29 3.94 -12.38 -12.51
CA PHE A 29 4.70 -13.65 -12.44
C PHE A 29 6.19 -13.48 -12.14
N ASP A 30 6.50 -12.65 -11.14
CA ASP A 30 7.87 -12.35 -10.72
C ASP A 30 8.10 -12.75 -9.25
N PRO A 31 8.81 -13.87 -8.98
CA PRO A 31 9.14 -14.28 -7.61
C PRO A 31 10.17 -13.37 -6.94
N SER A 32 10.89 -12.54 -7.73
CA SER A 32 11.87 -11.57 -7.23
C SER A 32 11.25 -10.23 -6.88
N ALA A 33 9.97 -10.00 -7.21
CA ALA A 33 9.25 -8.78 -6.87
C ALA A 33 9.30 -8.50 -5.35
N ARG A 34 9.27 -7.21 -5.00
CA ARG A 34 9.38 -6.74 -3.63
C ARG A 34 8.32 -5.67 -3.36
N GLY A 35 7.88 -5.61 -2.12
CA GLY A 35 6.96 -4.56 -1.70
C GLY A 35 7.62 -3.20 -1.73
N VAL A 36 6.85 -2.18 -2.12
CA VAL A 36 7.32 -0.80 -2.30
C VAL A 36 6.32 0.14 -1.66
N PHE A 37 6.82 1.21 -1.05
CA PHE A 37 6.04 2.42 -0.75
C PHE A 37 6.63 3.58 -1.55
N ALA A 38 5.84 4.15 -2.45
CA ALA A 38 6.20 5.31 -3.26
C ALA A 38 5.41 6.54 -2.79
N GLY A 39 6.05 7.72 -2.78
CA GLY A 39 5.40 8.98 -2.39
C GLY A 39 5.42 9.30 -0.88
N VAL A 40 6.24 8.61 -0.08
CA VAL A 40 6.33 8.88 1.36
C VAL A 40 6.98 10.25 1.64
N MET A 41 6.34 11.06 2.49
CA MET A 41 6.81 12.36 2.95
C MET A 41 6.79 12.42 4.49
N LEU A 42 7.47 13.41 5.09
CA LEU A 42 7.61 13.54 6.55
C LEU A 42 6.29 13.77 7.32
N HIS A 43 5.26 14.30 6.65
CA HIS A 43 3.95 14.50 7.28
C HIS A 43 3.10 13.21 7.31
N HIS A 44 3.52 12.16 6.59
CA HIS A 44 2.85 10.88 6.63
C HIS A 44 3.10 10.18 7.96
N THR A 45 2.04 9.58 8.48
CA THR A 45 2.05 8.80 9.71
C THR A 45 1.93 7.31 9.40
N ARG A 46 2.08 6.47 10.42
CA ARG A 46 1.81 5.02 10.32
C ARG A 46 0.40 4.72 9.79
N ALA A 47 -0.58 5.60 10.03
CA ALA A 47 -1.94 5.45 9.54
C ALA A 47 -2.00 5.57 8.01
N HIS A 48 -1.21 6.47 7.41
CA HIS A 48 -1.13 6.63 5.96
C HIS A 48 -0.51 5.40 5.31
N LEU A 49 0.59 4.88 5.87
CA LEU A 49 1.22 3.65 5.40
C LEU A 49 0.27 2.45 5.49
N TYR A 50 -0.47 2.33 6.60
CA TYR A 50 -1.45 1.25 6.77
C TYR A 50 -2.62 1.36 5.79
N ARG A 51 -3.18 2.56 5.60
CA ARG A 51 -4.20 2.83 4.57
C ARG A 51 -3.70 2.44 3.18
N ALA A 52 -2.47 2.80 2.83
CA ALA A 52 -1.88 2.49 1.53
C ALA A 52 -1.77 0.98 1.28
N ILE A 53 -1.44 0.18 2.31
CA ILE A 53 -1.45 -1.28 2.20
C ILE A 53 -2.88 -1.78 1.93
N LEU A 54 -3.86 -1.34 2.72
CA LEU A 54 -5.26 -1.75 2.56
C LEU A 54 -5.76 -1.45 1.14
N GLU A 55 -5.53 -0.22 0.66
CA GLU A 55 -5.90 0.20 -0.70
C GLU A 55 -5.15 -0.61 -1.77
N SER A 56 -3.86 -0.89 -1.58
CA SER A 56 -3.07 -1.68 -2.53
C SER A 56 -3.57 -3.11 -2.72
N VAL A 57 -4.03 -3.75 -1.63
CA VAL A 57 -4.63 -5.08 -1.69
C VAL A 57 -5.92 -5.00 -2.50
N CYS A 58 -6.77 -4.00 -2.25
CA CYS A 58 -7.98 -3.79 -3.03
C CYS A 58 -7.71 -3.57 -4.53
N TYR A 59 -6.68 -2.79 -4.90
CA TYR A 59 -6.31 -2.57 -6.30
C TYR A 59 -5.81 -3.85 -6.98
N GLY A 60 -5.21 -4.78 -6.26
CA GLY A 60 -4.76 -6.06 -6.81
C GLY A 60 -5.89 -7.03 -7.19
N PHE A 61 -7.10 -6.81 -6.65
CA PHE A 61 -8.28 -7.64 -6.92
C PHE A 61 -9.35 -6.96 -7.78
N ALA A 62 -9.15 -5.69 -8.13
CA ALA A 62 -10.00 -4.95 -9.07
C ALA A 62 -9.64 -5.30 -10.52
#